data_AF-A0A1M6LQT6-F1
#
_entry.id   AF-A0A1M6LQT6-F1
#
_cell.length_a   1.000
_cell.length_b   1.000
_cell.length_c   1.000
_cell.angle_alpha   90.00
_cell.angle_beta   90.00
_cell.angle_gamma   90.00
#
_symmetry.space_group_name_H-M   'P 1'
#
loop_
_entity.id
_entity.type
_entity.pdbx_description
1 polymer ?
#
loop_
_entity_poly.entity_id
_entity_poly.type
_entity_poly.pdbx_seq_one_letter_code
_entity_poly.pdbx_strand_id
1 'polypeptide(L)'
;MSMSVKEKDKLAVQKDQIGLVYEKINSITTVLERSYGIKAIPLIDSAHDECQLVLQPTGEPVGTTHYYDTQDMLEVDAEHEAAHLADFLVRHVINKCQG
;
A
#
# COMPACT_ATOMS: atom_id res chain seq x y z
N MET A 1 28.35 16.56 -18.23
CA MET A 1 27.55 17.42 -17.33
C MET A 1 27.74 16.88 -15.92
N SER A 2 28.29 17.69 -15.00
CA SER A 2 28.54 17.26 -13.61
C SER A 2 27.34 17.67 -12.76
N MET A 3 26.61 16.71 -12.18
CA MET A 3 25.50 17.01 -11.27
C MET A 3 26.02 17.76 -10.04
N SER A 4 25.26 18.75 -9.59
CA SER A 4 25.59 19.52 -8.38
C SER A 4 25.46 18.65 -7.12
N VAL A 5 26.22 18.96 -6.07
CA VAL A 5 26.17 18.23 -4.79
C VAL A 5 24.75 18.22 -4.21
N LYS A 6 24.00 19.32 -4.38
CA LYS A 6 22.59 19.43 -3.93
C LYS A 6 21.64 18.46 -4.64
N GLU A 7 21.87 18.17 -5.91
CA GLU A 7 21.06 17.19 -6.66
C GLU A 7 21.35 15.76 -6.22
N LYS A 8 22.60 15.44 -5.87
CA LYS A 8 22.96 14.12 -5.35
C LYS A 8 22.31 13.84 -4.00
N ASP A 9 22.31 14.83 -3.10
CA ASP A 9 21.68 14.69 -1.77
C ASP A 9 20.16 14.49 -1.89
N LYS A 10 19.50 15.24 -2.78
CA LYS A 10 18.06 15.09 -3.03
C LYS A 10 17.70 13.70 -3.58
N LEU A 11 18.50 13.18 -4.51
CA LEU A 11 18.31 11.84 -5.08
C LEU A 11 18.55 10.73 -4.06
N ALA A 12 19.48 10.90 -3.12
CA ALA A 12 19.71 9.94 -2.05
C ALA A 12 18.51 9.89 -1.09
N VAL A 13 17.99 11.06 -0.67
CA VAL A 13 16.80 11.15 0.19
C VAL A 13 15.58 10.51 -0.47
N GLN A 14 15.34 10.77 -1.77
CA GLN A 14 14.24 10.13 -2.49
C GLN A 14 14.38 8.60 -2.56
N LYS A 15 15.59 8.07 -2.76
CA LYS A 15 15.81 6.62 -2.78
C LYS A 15 15.53 5.96 -1.44
N ASP A 16 15.96 6.59 -0.34
CA ASP A 16 15.73 6.07 1.00
C ASP A 16 14.23 6.10 1.35
N GLN A 17 13.51 7.16 0.95
CA GLN A 17 12.05 7.25 1.11
C GLN A 17 11.31 6.16 0.33
N ILE A 18 11.69 5.92 -0.93
CA ILE A 18 11.07 4.84 -1.73
C ILE A 18 11.28 3.49 -1.04
N GLY A 19 12.48 3.21 -0.51
CA GLY A 19 12.75 1.99 0.26
C GLY A 19 11.80 1.82 1.45
N LEU A 20 11.57 2.89 2.22
CA LEU A 20 10.65 2.88 3.36
C LEU A 20 9.19 2.66 2.93
N VAL A 21 8.76 3.24 1.80
CA VAL A 21 7.42 2.98 1.24
C VAL A 21 7.24 1.50 0.90
N TYR A 22 8.24 0.85 0.29
CA TYR A 22 8.22 -0.59 0.04
C TYR A 22 8.10 -1.39 1.34
N GLU A 23 8.84 -1.04 2.38
CA GLU A 23 8.76 -1.71 3.68
C GLU A 23 7.38 -1.56 4.32
N LYS A 24 6.84 -0.34 4.31
CA LYS A 24 5.52 -0.02 4.85
C LYS A 24 4.42 -0.80 4.16
N ILE A 25 4.39 -0.79 2.82
CA ILE A 25 3.33 -1.47 2.07
C ILE A 25 3.40 -2.98 2.26
N ASN A 26 4.62 -3.54 2.31
CA ASN A 26 4.81 -4.96 2.58
C ASN A 26 4.45 -5.34 4.02
N SER A 27 4.58 -4.41 4.96
CA SER A 27 4.12 -4.63 6.32
C SER A 27 2.58 -4.75 6.35
N ILE A 28 1.87 -3.85 5.67
CA ILE A 28 0.40 -3.92 5.54
C ILE A 28 -0.03 -5.24 4.89
N THR A 29 0.59 -5.64 3.77
CA THR A 29 0.23 -6.90 3.09
C THR A 29 0.41 -8.10 4.00
N THR A 30 1.51 -8.13 4.76
CA THR A 30 1.81 -9.21 5.70
C THR A 30 0.77 -9.29 6.82
N VAL A 31 0.36 -8.15 7.38
CA VAL A 31 -0.67 -8.11 8.43
C VAL A 31 -2.02 -8.54 7.86
N LEU A 32 -2.40 -8.07 6.67
CA LEU A 32 -3.64 -8.46 5.99
C LEU A 32 -3.73 -9.97 5.77
N GLU A 33 -2.65 -10.58 5.25
CA GLU A 33 -2.64 -12.01 4.96
C GLU A 33 -2.64 -12.85 6.26
N ARG A 34 -1.81 -12.49 7.24
CA ARG A 34 -1.65 -13.27 8.48
C ARG A 34 -2.81 -13.13 9.45
N SER A 35 -3.31 -11.91 9.64
CA SER A 35 -4.30 -11.61 10.68
C SER A 35 -5.74 -11.70 10.16
N TYR A 36 -5.95 -11.45 8.86
CA TYR A 36 -7.28 -11.36 8.28
C TYR A 36 -7.54 -12.34 7.14
N GLY A 37 -6.52 -13.09 6.67
CA GLY A 37 -6.66 -14.04 5.55
C GLY A 37 -6.97 -13.36 4.22
N ILE A 38 -6.61 -12.08 4.09
CA ILE A 38 -6.85 -11.27 2.90
C ILE A 38 -5.54 -11.18 2.13
N LYS A 39 -5.53 -11.67 0.89
CA LYS A 39 -4.36 -11.53 0.04
C LYS A 39 -4.29 -10.09 -0.45
N ALA A 40 -3.12 -9.46 -0.33
CA ALA A 40 -2.89 -8.11 -0.80
C ALA A 40 -1.67 -8.08 -1.74
N ILE A 41 -1.81 -7.45 -2.90
CA ILE A 41 -0.75 -7.31 -3.89
C ILE A 41 -0.36 -5.83 -3.97
N PRO A 42 0.87 -5.47 -3.54
CA PRO A 42 1.35 -4.10 -3.62
C PRO A 42 1.81 -3.80 -5.05
N LEU A 43 1.42 -2.63 -5.57
CA LEU A 43 1.89 -2.07 -6.83
C LEU A 43 2.45 -0.68 -6.55
N ILE A 44 3.76 -0.48 -6.76
CA ILE A 44 4.40 0.82 -6.50
C ILE A 44 4.85 1.40 -7.84
N ASP A 45 4.38 2.60 -8.15
CA ASP A 45 4.84 3.38 -9.29
C ASP A 45 5.69 4.56 -8.81
N SER A 46 6.99 4.29 -8.66
CA SER A 46 7.97 5.29 -8.24
C SER A 46 8.14 6.45 -9.24
N ALA A 47 7.59 6.36 -10.46
CA ALA A 47 7.68 7.45 -11.43
C ALA A 47 6.60 8.52 -11.21
N HIS A 48 5.50 8.17 -10.53
CA HIS A 48 4.35 9.05 -10.28
C HIS A 48 4.12 9.32 -8.79
N ASP A 49 5.03 8.90 -7.91
CA ASP A 49 4.92 9.06 -6.45
C ASP A 49 3.63 8.44 -5.87
N GLU A 50 3.11 7.40 -6.52
CA GLU A 50 1.88 6.70 -6.15
C GLU A 50 2.15 5.24 -5.82
N CYS A 51 1.39 4.70 -4.86
CA CYS A 51 1.34 3.27 -4.61
C CYS A 51 -0.08 2.76 -4.43
N GLN A 52 -0.29 1.49 -4.74
CA GLN A 52 -1.59 0.86 -4.75
C GLN A 52 -1.52 -0.49 -4.05
N LEU A 53 -2.63 -0.86 -3.44
CA LEU A 53 -2.81 -2.14 -2.78
C LEU A 53 -4.05 -2.82 -3.35
N VAL A 54 -3.84 -3.90 -4.10
CA VAL A 54 -4.94 -4.70 -4.62
C VAL A 54 -5.29 -5.76 -3.57
N LEU A 55 -6.46 -5.62 -2.98
CA LEU A 55 -6.99 -6.54 -1.98
C LEU A 55 -7.85 -7.60 -2.65
N GLN A 56 -7.52 -8.86 -2.42
CA GLN A 56 -8.24 -10.01 -2.91
C GLN A 56 -8.72 -10.88 -1.74
N PRO A 57 -10.01 -10.79 -1.37
CA PRO A 57 -10.62 -11.72 -0.44
C PRO A 57 -10.53 -13.15 -0.99
N THR A 58 -10.32 -14.12 -0.11
CA THR A 58 -10.26 -15.52 -0.51
C THR A 58 -11.62 -15.96 -1.05
N GLY A 59 -11.66 -16.46 -2.29
CA GLY A 59 -12.89 -16.94 -2.95
C GLY A 59 -13.56 -15.93 -3.89
N GLU A 60 -13.08 -14.69 -3.95
CA GLU A 60 -13.63 -13.65 -4.83
C GLU A 60 -12.75 -13.42 -6.08
N PRO A 61 -13.34 -13.38 -7.29
CA PRO A 61 -12.59 -13.19 -8.53
C PRO A 61 -12.18 -11.74 -8.78
N VAL A 62 -12.83 -10.76 -8.12
CA VAL A 62 -12.56 -9.33 -8.31
C VAL A 62 -11.94 -8.74 -7.04
N GLY A 63 -10.71 -8.24 -7.18
CA GLY A 63 -10.04 -7.50 -6.11
C GLY A 63 -10.51 -6.05 -6.01
N THR A 64 -10.38 -5.45 -4.83
CA THR A 64 -10.59 -4.00 -4.62
C THR A 64 -9.24 -3.31 -4.54
N THR A 65 -9.06 -2.18 -5.24
CA THR A 65 -7.78 -1.45 -5.26
C THR A 65 -7.87 -0.22 -4.35
N HIS A 66 -6.91 -0.08 -3.45
CA HIS A 66 -6.70 1.12 -2.63
C HIS A 66 -5.47 1.87 -3.11
N TYR A 67 -5.53 3.19 -3.10
CA TYR A 67 -4.48 4.08 -3.61
C TYR A 67 -3.93 4.93 -2.46
N TYR A 68 -2.61 5.16 -2.49
CA TYR A 68 -1.89 5.98 -1.53
C TYR A 68 -0.87 6.85 -2.26
N ASP A 69 -0.72 8.08 -1.81
CA ASP A 69 0.47 8.88 -2.10
C ASP A 69 1.68 8.28 -1.35
N THR A 70 2.84 8.30 -1.99
CA THR A 70 4.08 7.77 -1.37
C THR A 70 4.49 8.50 -0.10
N GLN A 71 4.19 9.80 0.03
CA GLN A 71 4.46 10.57 1.26
C GLN A 71 3.50 10.17 2.37
N ASP A 72 2.20 10.06 2.08
CA ASP A 72 1.21 9.63 3.07
C ASP A 72 1.56 8.23 3.60
N MET A 73 2.03 7.34 2.73
CA MET A 73 2.42 5.98 3.07
C MET A 73 3.54 5.89 4.11
N LEU A 74 4.41 6.90 4.22
CA LEU A 74 5.47 6.94 5.23
C LEU A 74 4.91 7.08 6.65
N GLU A 75 3.77 7.75 6.79
CA GLU A 75 3.11 8.02 8.07
C GLU A 75 2.14 6.90 8.48
N VAL A 76 1.76 6.02 7.55
CA VAL A 76 0.80 4.93 7.79
C VAL A 76 1.34 3.94 8.84
N ASP A 77 0.50 3.64 9.82
CA ASP A 77 0.67 2.51 10.72
C ASP A 77 0.10 1.24 10.08
N ALA A 78 0.93 0.20 9.95
CA ALA A 78 0.59 -0.96 9.15
C ALA A 78 -0.52 -1.82 9.77
N GLU A 79 -0.58 -1.90 11.11
CA GLU A 79 -1.61 -2.67 11.79
C GLU A 79 -2.95 -1.97 11.74
N HIS A 80 -2.96 -0.65 11.99
CA HIS A 80 -4.16 0.17 11.92
C HIS A 80 -4.76 0.16 10.50
N GLU A 81 -3.93 0.37 9.48
CA GLU A 81 -4.42 0.40 8.11
C GLU A 81 -4.91 -0.98 7.66
N ALA A 82 -4.21 -2.06 8.01
CA ALA A 82 -4.69 -3.41 7.71
C ALA A 82 -6.05 -3.71 8.36
N ALA A 83 -6.26 -3.28 9.60
CA ALA A 83 -7.56 -3.41 10.28
C ALA A 83 -8.66 -2.61 9.57
N HIS A 84 -8.35 -1.37 9.17
CA HIS A 84 -9.28 -0.49 8.44
C HIS A 84 -9.69 -1.10 7.09
N LEU A 85 -8.73 -1.60 6.31
CA LEU A 85 -8.97 -2.23 5.02
C LEU A 85 -9.76 -3.54 5.15
N ALA A 86 -9.50 -4.34 6.19
CA ALA A 86 -10.26 -5.55 6.47
C ALA A 86 -11.73 -5.23 6.80
N ASP A 87 -11.99 -4.24 7.66
CA ASP A 87 -13.35 -3.79 7.99
C ASP A 87 -14.07 -3.24 6.75
N PHE A 88 -13.38 -2.43 5.94
CA PHE A 88 -13.91 -1.92 4.68
C PHE A 88 -14.38 -3.06 3.76
N LEU A 89 -13.57 -4.11 3.59
CA LEU A 89 -13.93 -5.25 2.75
C LEU A 89 -15.13 -6.02 3.29
N VAL A 90 -15.20 -6.26 4.60
CA VAL A 90 -16.35 -6.93 5.23
C VAL A 90 -17.64 -6.15 4.94
N ARG A 91 -17.63 -4.83 5.13
CA ARG A 91 -18.80 -3.97 4.86
C ARG A 91 -19.14 -3.95 3.37
N HIS A 92 -18.14 -3.92 2.49
CA HIS A 92 -18.35 -3.88 1.05
C HIS A 92 -18.91 -5.21 0.50
N VAL A 93 -18.45 -6.35 1.02
CA VAL A 93 -18.97 -7.69 0.67
C VAL A 93 -20.40 -7.87 1.18
N ILE A 94 -20.70 -7.49 2.43
CA ILE A 94 -22.06 -7.57 3.00
C ILE A 94 -23.07 -6.79 2.14
N ASN A 95 -22.71 -5.59 1.69
CA ASN A 95 -23.60 -4.77 0.85
C ASN A 95 -23.83 -5.37 -0.54
N LYS A 96 -22.90 -6.16 -1.10
CA LYS A 96 -23.10 -6.85 -2.38
C LYS A 96 -24.04 -8.05 -2.28
N CYS A 97 -24.12 -8.72 -1.13
CA CYS A 97 -25.02 -9.85 -0.92
C CYS A 97 -26.48 -9.45 -0.64
N GLN A 98 -26.75 -8.16 -0.44
CA GLN A 98 -28.09 -7.61 -0.17
C GLN A 98 -28.76 -6.95 -1.38
N GLY A 99 -28.10 -6.94 -2.54
CA GLY A 99 -28.58 -6.34 -3.80
C GLY A 99 -29.13 -7.34 -4.79
#